data_AF-A0AAN6XLH1-F1
#
_entry.id   AF-A0AAN6XLH1-F1
#
_cell.length_a   1.000
_cell.length_b   1.000
_cell.length_c   1.000
_cell.angle_alpha   90.00
_cell.angle_beta   90.00
_cell.angle_gamma   90.00
#
_symmetry.space_group_name_H-M   'P 1'
#
loop_
_entity.id
_entity.type
_entity.pdbx_description
1 polymer ?
#
loop_
_entity_poly.entity_id
_entity_poly.type
_entity_poly.pdbx_seq_one_letter_code
_entity_poly.pdbx_strand_id
1 'polypeptide(L)'
;MRVRPPAFHRMLRSRMTRPQPAVSRRLFTATTANMSNTHAHTAGKVNIPAEEPSAPLKLGAKLVGLCGRQYQIARMLQQRTEPVLSCVYLAITQEHEKYVAKNIYHAEFEYQLDLQRPLADCHHLRTVVDTVPDHLLFLYPYLAADLLELARKESLSDAARKRILRDSLAGLAGLHDQNILHSGKLPNNIFVDYDESPSGVIDVKAVQIGDLEMGCAIPPGLNVRGARLGNPMWRSPEAHAAGHMNLPSDVFSFGLVCIYTMLRRIVLGIVDEDGIEKIDVGAVEGLGFSPWTCKFASCGFREDAMLRNSGISIPCQAFSCSFSTRTRLDFLPTAPTPSQQHWPHRN
;
A
#
# COMPACT_ATOMS: atom_id res chain seq x y z
N MET A 1 -6.82 -15.07 -63.73
CA MET A 1 -5.53 -15.63 -63.23
C MET A 1 -4.89 -14.57 -62.33
N ARG A 2 -5.27 -14.45 -61.05
CA ARG A 2 -4.55 -14.99 -59.87
C ARG A 2 -3.03 -14.99 -60.00
N VAL A 3 -2.41 -13.90 -59.56
CA VAL A 3 -0.99 -13.83 -59.18
C VAL A 3 -0.92 -13.95 -57.65
N ARG A 4 -0.14 -14.92 -57.17
CA ARG A 4 0.14 -15.19 -55.75
C ARG A 4 1.25 -14.26 -55.24
N PRO A 5 1.24 -13.84 -53.96
CA PRO A 5 2.45 -13.50 -53.22
C PRO A 5 3.02 -14.72 -52.44
N PRO A 6 4.29 -14.66 -52.01
CA PRO A 6 5.09 -15.82 -51.62
C PRO A 6 4.82 -16.33 -50.20
N ALA A 7 5.17 -17.60 -50.03
CA ALA A 7 5.10 -18.36 -48.79
C ALA A 7 6.15 -17.90 -47.75
N PHE A 8 5.68 -17.59 -46.54
CA PHE A 8 6.46 -17.72 -45.31
C PHE A 8 5.69 -18.64 -44.36
N HIS A 9 5.90 -19.95 -44.54
CA HIS A 9 5.59 -20.93 -43.52
C HIS A 9 6.81 -21.83 -43.36
N ARG A 10 7.15 -22.10 -42.08
CA ARG A 10 7.82 -23.32 -41.59
C ARG A 10 9.30 -23.20 -41.24
N MET A 11 9.57 -22.51 -40.14
CA MET A 11 10.53 -22.88 -39.08
C MET A 11 10.26 -21.89 -37.94
N LEU A 12 9.46 -22.22 -36.93
CA LEU A 12 9.95 -22.72 -35.64
C LEU A 12 8.77 -23.35 -34.88
N ARG A 13 8.42 -24.60 -35.23
CA ARG A 13 7.76 -25.53 -34.30
C ARG A 13 8.80 -26.55 -33.86
N SER A 14 9.55 -26.22 -32.82
CA SER A 14 10.01 -27.15 -31.78
C SER A 14 10.81 -26.36 -30.74
N ARG A 15 10.64 -26.69 -29.46
CA ARG A 15 11.16 -26.00 -28.24
C ARG A 15 10.21 -25.02 -27.55
N MET A 16 8.98 -25.45 -27.27
CA MET A 16 8.28 -25.03 -26.04
C MET A 16 7.49 -26.22 -25.50
N THR A 17 8.20 -27.16 -24.88
CA THR A 17 7.62 -28.19 -24.00
C THR A 17 8.55 -28.39 -22.80
N ARG A 18 8.51 -27.43 -21.87
CA ARG A 18 8.77 -27.71 -20.46
C ARG A 18 7.73 -26.90 -19.65
N PRO A 19 6.88 -27.56 -18.85
CA PRO A 19 6.05 -26.84 -17.90
C PRO A 19 6.98 -26.13 -16.91
N GLN A 20 6.77 -24.82 -16.70
CA GLN A 20 7.38 -24.17 -15.55
C GLN A 20 6.70 -24.73 -14.29
N PRO A 21 7.46 -25.07 -13.23
CA PRO A 21 6.84 -25.52 -12.00
C PRO A 21 6.04 -24.38 -11.40
N ALA A 22 4.81 -24.68 -10.98
CA ALA A 22 3.99 -23.79 -10.17
C ALA A 22 4.85 -23.30 -8.99
N VAL A 23 5.06 -21.99 -8.90
CA VAL A 23 5.70 -21.36 -7.74
C VAL A 23 4.67 -21.45 -6.62
N SER A 24 4.71 -22.56 -5.88
CA SER A 24 4.08 -22.68 -4.58
C SER A 24 4.65 -21.56 -3.71
N ARG A 25 3.83 -20.54 -3.41
CA ARG A 25 4.06 -19.68 -2.25
C ARG A 25 4.01 -20.60 -1.04
N ARG A 26 5.17 -21.11 -0.62
CA ARG A 26 5.31 -21.73 0.69
C ARG A 26 4.89 -20.67 1.69
N LEU A 27 3.80 -20.94 2.42
CA LEU A 27 3.48 -20.22 3.65
C LEU A 27 4.74 -20.24 4.51
N PHE A 28 5.24 -19.06 4.86
CA PHE A 28 6.25 -18.94 5.89
C PHE A 28 5.55 -19.22 7.22
N THR A 29 5.67 -20.45 7.72
CA THR A 29 5.49 -20.73 9.14
C THR A 29 6.60 -19.97 9.87
N ALA A 30 6.26 -18.79 10.40
CA ALA A 30 7.11 -18.16 11.39
C ALA A 30 7.18 -19.12 12.59
N THR A 31 8.36 -19.68 12.84
CA THR A 31 8.64 -20.39 14.09
C THR A 31 8.52 -19.36 15.20
N THR A 32 7.38 -19.33 15.88
CA THR A 32 7.17 -18.53 17.07
C THR A 32 8.12 -19.03 18.15
N ALA A 33 9.20 -18.29 18.38
CA ALA A 33 9.94 -18.41 19.62
C ALA A 33 8.99 -17.96 20.74
N ASN A 34 8.70 -18.88 21.65
CA ASN A 34 7.93 -18.66 22.88
C ASN A 34 8.42 -17.40 23.60
N MET A 35 7.64 -16.32 23.53
CA MET A 35 7.58 -15.35 24.60
C MET A 35 6.23 -15.55 25.28
N SER A 36 6.26 -16.36 26.33
CA SER A 36 5.17 -16.50 27.28
C SER A 36 4.93 -15.15 27.96
N ASN A 37 3.90 -14.42 27.52
CA ASN A 37 3.28 -13.38 28.33
C ASN A 37 1.85 -13.81 28.65
N THR A 38 1.68 -14.15 29.92
CA THR A 38 0.43 -14.56 30.55
C THR A 38 -0.52 -13.36 30.66
N HIS A 39 -1.45 -13.24 29.72
CA HIS A 39 -2.77 -12.68 29.99
C HIS A 39 -3.81 -13.57 29.30
N ALA A 40 -4.30 -14.55 30.06
CA ALA A 40 -5.46 -15.33 29.68
C ALA A 40 -6.69 -14.43 29.71
N HIS A 41 -7.08 -13.91 28.55
CA HIS A 41 -8.45 -13.46 28.31
C HIS A 41 -9.21 -14.59 27.64
N THR A 42 -10.16 -15.16 28.37
CA THR A 42 -11.24 -16.01 27.86
C THR A 42 -12.13 -15.19 26.92
N ALA A 43 -11.71 -15.05 25.67
CA ALA A 43 -12.61 -14.75 24.55
C ALA A 43 -12.87 -16.07 23.83
N GLY A 44 -14.13 -16.44 23.63
CA GLY A 44 -14.48 -17.63 22.85
C GLY A 44 -13.75 -17.58 21.51
N LYS A 45 -13.05 -18.66 21.14
CA LYS A 45 -12.36 -18.76 19.86
C LYS A 45 -13.36 -18.47 18.75
N VAL A 46 -13.20 -17.33 18.08
CA VAL A 46 -13.94 -17.01 16.87
C VAL A 46 -13.55 -18.07 15.84
N ASN A 47 -14.53 -18.81 15.30
CA ASN A 47 -14.27 -19.84 14.32
C ASN A 47 -14.01 -19.17 12.96
N ILE A 48 -12.76 -19.19 12.51
CA ILE A 48 -12.37 -18.64 11.21
C ILE A 48 -12.38 -19.78 10.19
N PRO A 49 -13.07 -19.65 9.05
CA PRO A 49 -13.04 -20.62 7.97
C PRO A 49 -11.60 -20.98 7.55
N ALA A 50 -11.36 -22.23 7.17
CA ALA A 50 -10.05 -22.70 6.71
C ALA A 50 -9.81 -22.49 5.20
N GLU A 51 -10.80 -21.96 4.48
CA GLU A 51 -10.76 -21.79 3.03
C GLU A 51 -11.38 -20.44 2.63
N GLU A 52 -10.97 -19.93 1.48
CA GLU A 52 -11.48 -18.67 0.93
C GLU A 52 -12.87 -18.82 0.32
N PRO A 53 -13.65 -17.72 0.20
CA PRO A 53 -14.97 -17.79 -0.41
C PRO A 53 -14.89 -18.26 -1.87
N SER A 54 -15.73 -19.22 -2.24
CA SER A 54 -15.80 -19.77 -3.60
C SER A 54 -16.58 -18.88 -4.57
N ALA A 55 -17.41 -17.96 -4.06
CA ALA A 55 -18.21 -17.03 -4.85
C ALA A 55 -18.41 -15.70 -4.12
N PRO A 56 -18.60 -14.58 -4.86
CA PRO A 56 -18.93 -13.29 -4.27
C PRO A 56 -20.26 -13.33 -3.52
N LEU A 57 -20.38 -12.52 -2.47
CA LEU A 57 -21.65 -12.26 -1.81
C LEU A 57 -22.65 -11.59 -2.78
N LYS A 58 -23.91 -11.99 -2.68
CA LYS A 58 -25.00 -11.41 -3.48
C LYS A 58 -25.37 -10.02 -2.97
N LEU A 59 -25.81 -9.15 -3.86
CA LEU A 59 -26.44 -7.89 -3.47
C LEU A 59 -27.68 -8.17 -2.63
N GLY A 60 -27.86 -7.41 -1.56
CA GLY A 60 -28.91 -7.62 -0.55
C GLY A 60 -28.60 -8.69 0.49
N ALA A 61 -27.45 -9.37 0.43
CA ALA A 61 -27.04 -10.29 1.48
C ALA A 61 -26.96 -9.57 2.82
N LYS A 62 -27.60 -10.16 3.84
CA LYS A 62 -27.58 -9.67 5.22
C LYS A 62 -26.43 -10.32 5.97
N LEU A 63 -25.66 -9.52 6.68
CA LEU A 63 -24.52 -9.91 7.48
C LEU A 63 -24.75 -9.44 8.91
N VAL A 64 -24.27 -10.20 9.88
CA VAL A 64 -24.21 -9.79 11.29
C VAL A 64 -22.76 -9.80 11.68
N GLY A 65 -22.22 -8.63 12.02
CA GLY A 65 -20.85 -8.53 12.50
C GLY A 65 -20.72 -8.98 13.96
N LEU A 66 -19.49 -9.19 14.41
CA LEU A 66 -19.22 -9.64 15.78
C LEU A 66 -19.71 -8.66 16.85
N CYS A 67 -19.78 -7.36 16.54
CA CYS A 67 -20.38 -6.39 17.47
C CYS A 67 -21.92 -6.46 17.54
N GLY A 68 -22.55 -7.37 16.78
CA GLY A 68 -24.00 -7.54 16.68
C GLY A 68 -24.68 -6.62 15.68
N ARG A 69 -23.93 -5.70 15.05
CA ARG A 69 -24.47 -4.79 14.03
C ARG A 69 -24.87 -5.57 12.78
N GLN A 70 -26.01 -5.18 12.21
CA GLN A 70 -26.53 -5.75 10.96
C GLN A 70 -26.10 -4.90 9.78
N TYR A 71 -25.62 -5.56 8.74
CA TYR A 71 -25.20 -4.95 7.49
C TYR A 71 -25.92 -5.61 6.32
N GLN A 72 -26.13 -4.85 5.25
CA GLN A 72 -26.62 -5.35 3.98
C GLN A 72 -25.64 -4.97 2.87
N ILE A 73 -25.25 -5.95 2.03
CA ILE A 73 -24.41 -5.69 0.86
C ILE A 73 -25.21 -4.86 -0.15
N ALA A 74 -24.82 -3.61 -0.36
CA ALA A 74 -25.49 -2.69 -1.28
C ALA A 74 -24.90 -2.73 -2.69
N ARG A 75 -23.56 -2.84 -2.80
CA ARG A 75 -22.85 -2.80 -4.09
C ARG A 75 -21.52 -3.52 -4.00
N MET A 76 -21.06 -4.13 -5.11
CA MET A 76 -19.68 -4.59 -5.25
C MET A 76 -18.80 -3.45 -5.75
N LEU A 77 -17.75 -3.10 -5.00
CA LEU A 77 -16.79 -2.04 -5.33
C LEU A 77 -15.59 -2.59 -6.10
N GLN A 78 -15.13 -3.79 -5.75
CA GLN A 78 -14.04 -4.46 -6.42
C GLN A 78 -14.22 -5.97 -6.35
N GLN A 79 -13.81 -6.66 -7.40
CA GLN A 79 -13.69 -8.11 -7.45
C GLN A 79 -12.34 -8.47 -8.08
N ARG A 80 -11.59 -9.33 -7.41
CA ARG A 80 -10.38 -9.96 -7.94
C ARG A 80 -10.54 -11.47 -7.83
N THR A 81 -10.19 -12.19 -8.89
CA THR A 81 -10.31 -13.65 -8.95
C THR A 81 -8.97 -14.36 -8.84
N GLU A 82 -7.86 -13.61 -8.91
CA GLU A 82 -6.50 -14.15 -8.85
C GLU A 82 -5.68 -13.46 -7.75
N PRO A 83 -4.86 -14.21 -6.98
CA PRO A 83 -4.66 -15.67 -7.04
C PRO A 83 -5.84 -16.48 -6.48
N VAL A 84 -6.71 -15.85 -5.69
CA VAL A 84 -7.98 -16.39 -5.19
C VAL A 84 -9.02 -15.26 -5.13
N LEU A 85 -10.29 -15.59 -4.89
CA LEU A 85 -11.36 -14.60 -4.82
C LEU A 85 -11.14 -13.62 -3.65
N SER A 86 -11.10 -12.33 -3.96
CA SER A 86 -11.11 -11.25 -2.98
C SER A 86 -12.01 -10.12 -3.48
N CYS A 87 -13.02 -9.77 -2.69
CA CYS A 87 -13.98 -8.74 -3.01
C CYS A 87 -13.96 -7.60 -1.99
N VAL A 88 -14.35 -6.43 -2.48
CA VAL A 88 -14.62 -5.24 -1.68
C VAL A 88 -16.05 -4.82 -1.99
N TYR A 89 -16.85 -4.59 -0.96
CA TYR A 89 -18.26 -4.25 -1.05
C TYR A 89 -18.55 -2.94 -0.33
N LEU A 90 -19.57 -2.24 -0.81
CA LEU A 90 -20.30 -1.26 -0.02
C LEU A 90 -21.36 -2.01 0.79
N ALA A 91 -21.29 -1.89 2.10
CA ALA A 91 -22.27 -2.37 3.04
C ALA A 91 -23.02 -1.18 3.66
N ILE A 92 -24.30 -1.37 3.96
CA ILE A 92 -25.14 -0.35 4.61
C ILE A 92 -25.86 -0.93 5.82
N THR A 93 -26.07 -0.12 6.86
CA THR A 93 -26.89 -0.50 8.02
C THR A 93 -28.35 -0.09 7.81
N GLN A 94 -29.22 -0.42 8.78
CA GLN A 94 -30.63 0.01 8.76
C GLN A 94 -30.76 1.54 8.91
N GLU A 95 -29.82 2.17 9.60
CA GLU A 95 -29.70 3.62 9.79
C GLU A 95 -29.07 4.33 8.59
N HIS A 96 -28.87 3.62 7.47
CA HIS A 96 -28.24 4.12 6.24
C HIS A 96 -26.77 4.54 6.38
N GLU A 97 -26.10 4.12 7.45
CA GLU A 97 -24.65 4.28 7.59
C GLU A 97 -23.92 3.38 6.59
N LYS A 98 -22.84 3.90 5.99
CA LYS A 98 -22.07 3.21 4.96
C LYS A 98 -20.77 2.66 5.53
N TYR A 99 -20.44 1.45 5.10
CA TYR A 99 -19.22 0.74 5.45
C TYR A 99 -18.60 0.10 4.21
N VAL A 100 -17.30 -0.11 4.25
CA VAL A 100 -16.59 -0.95 3.29
C VAL A 100 -16.38 -2.32 3.90
N ALA A 101 -16.94 -3.36 3.29
CA ALA A 101 -16.69 -4.74 3.68
C ALA A 101 -15.66 -5.35 2.72
N LYS A 102 -14.53 -5.85 3.24
CA LYS A 102 -13.42 -6.35 2.42
C LYS A 102 -13.02 -7.75 2.87
N ASN A 103 -12.84 -8.65 1.90
CA ASN A 103 -12.32 -9.98 2.17
C ASN A 103 -10.85 -9.94 2.60
N ILE A 104 -10.53 -10.69 3.65
CA ILE A 104 -9.19 -10.93 4.18
C ILE A 104 -8.90 -12.41 4.06
N TYR A 105 -7.67 -12.79 3.70
CA TYR A 105 -7.32 -14.20 3.59
C TYR A 105 -7.41 -14.88 4.96
N HIS A 106 -7.94 -16.10 5.01
CA HIS A 106 -8.12 -16.83 6.27
C HIS A 106 -6.81 -16.95 7.07
N ALA A 107 -5.70 -17.22 6.38
CA ALA A 107 -4.38 -17.37 6.98
C ALA A 107 -3.80 -16.07 7.56
N GLU A 108 -4.31 -14.90 7.14
CA GLU A 108 -3.88 -13.59 7.60
C GLU A 108 -4.89 -12.93 8.54
N PHE A 109 -6.10 -13.48 8.68
CA PHE A 109 -7.21 -12.83 9.37
C PHE A 109 -6.87 -12.42 10.80
N GLU A 110 -6.35 -13.33 11.63
CA GLU A 110 -5.97 -13.01 13.02
C GLU A 110 -4.83 -12.01 13.07
N TYR A 111 -3.76 -12.23 12.28
CA TYR A 111 -2.60 -11.34 12.22
C TYR A 111 -3.00 -9.91 11.85
N GLN A 112 -3.86 -9.73 10.83
CA GLN A 112 -4.28 -8.41 10.39
C GLN A 112 -5.22 -7.73 11.39
N LEU A 113 -6.05 -8.51 12.08
CA LEU A 113 -6.88 -7.96 13.15
C LEU A 113 -6.02 -7.49 14.32
N ASP A 114 -5.04 -8.29 14.74
CA ASP A 114 -4.12 -7.96 15.84
C ASP A 114 -3.19 -6.80 15.49
N LEU A 115 -2.77 -6.67 14.23
CA LEU A 115 -1.98 -5.53 13.74
C LEU A 115 -2.77 -4.21 13.84
N GLN A 116 -4.08 -4.25 13.56
CA GLN A 116 -4.92 -3.05 13.51
C GLN A 116 -5.56 -2.65 14.84
N ARG A 117 -5.79 -3.59 15.76
CA ARG A 117 -6.41 -3.33 17.08
C ARG A 117 -5.73 -2.19 17.87
N PRO A 118 -4.39 -2.13 18.01
CA PRO A 118 -3.73 -1.05 18.74
C PRO A 118 -3.87 0.32 18.08
N LEU A 119 -4.26 0.36 16.80
CA LEU A 119 -4.36 1.58 16.00
C LEU A 119 -5.78 2.17 16.02
N ALA A 120 -6.74 1.55 16.72
CA ALA A 120 -8.15 1.92 16.67
C ALA A 120 -8.43 3.38 17.10
N ASP A 121 -7.60 3.93 18.00
CA ASP A 121 -7.72 5.31 18.47
C ASP A 121 -7.09 6.34 17.52
N CYS A 122 -6.36 5.88 16.48
CA CYS A 122 -5.76 6.77 15.49
C CYS A 122 -6.81 7.18 14.44
N HIS A 123 -7.44 8.35 14.64
CA HIS A 123 -8.51 8.85 13.77
C HIS A 123 -8.11 9.06 12.30
N HIS A 124 -6.82 9.14 12.00
CA HIS A 124 -6.26 9.27 10.65
C HIS A 124 -5.87 7.94 10.00
N LEU A 125 -6.20 6.82 10.63
CA LEU A 125 -6.07 5.48 10.09
C LEU A 125 -7.47 4.87 9.94
N ARG A 126 -7.70 4.20 8.80
CA ARG A 126 -8.95 3.50 8.53
C ARG A 126 -8.82 2.06 9.00
N THR A 127 -8.97 1.86 10.30
CA THR A 127 -8.88 0.55 10.95
C THR A 127 -10.20 -0.24 10.87
N VAL A 128 -10.12 -1.54 11.16
CA VAL A 128 -11.29 -2.42 11.31
C VAL A 128 -12.19 -1.92 12.44
N VAL A 129 -13.48 -1.74 12.15
CA VAL A 129 -14.51 -1.39 13.15
C VAL A 129 -15.42 -2.56 13.50
N ASP A 130 -15.50 -3.57 12.64
CA ASP A 130 -16.22 -4.82 12.90
C ASP A 130 -15.70 -5.93 11.97
N THR A 131 -16.08 -7.17 12.24
CA THR A 131 -15.70 -8.33 11.41
C THR A 131 -16.90 -9.26 11.21
N VAL A 132 -16.91 -9.98 10.07
CA VAL A 132 -17.84 -11.09 9.80
C VAL A 132 -16.99 -12.33 9.46
N PRO A 133 -16.55 -13.10 10.47
CA PRO A 133 -15.58 -14.18 10.30
C PRO A 133 -16.04 -15.29 9.35
N ASP A 134 -17.32 -15.65 9.37
CA ASP A 134 -17.91 -16.68 8.49
C ASP A 134 -17.73 -16.36 6.99
N HIS A 135 -17.54 -15.09 6.66
CA HIS A 135 -17.29 -14.60 5.30
C HIS A 135 -15.90 -14.01 5.11
N LEU A 136 -15.03 -14.13 6.12
CA LEU A 136 -13.69 -13.56 6.14
C LEU A 136 -13.69 -12.07 5.80
N LEU A 137 -14.63 -11.30 6.35
CA LEU A 137 -14.76 -9.87 6.08
C LEU A 137 -14.27 -9.02 7.25
N PHE A 138 -13.52 -7.97 6.91
CA PHE A 138 -13.33 -6.79 7.77
C PHE A 138 -14.23 -5.65 7.30
N LEU A 139 -14.80 -4.94 8.26
CA LEU A 139 -15.64 -3.76 8.03
C LEU A 139 -14.84 -2.53 8.40
N TYR A 140 -14.84 -1.56 7.49
CA TYR A 140 -14.17 -0.27 7.63
C TYR A 140 -15.16 0.88 7.47
N PRO A 141 -14.90 2.05 8.08
CA PRO A 141 -15.65 3.27 7.77
C PRO A 141 -15.64 3.56 6.26
N TYR A 142 -16.77 3.99 5.71
CA TYR A 142 -16.82 4.49 4.34
C TYR A 142 -16.38 5.95 4.27
N LEU A 143 -15.55 6.28 3.28
CA LEU A 143 -15.16 7.66 2.98
C LEU A 143 -15.48 7.93 1.51
N ALA A 144 -15.88 9.16 1.21
CA ALA A 144 -16.48 9.54 -0.06
C ALA A 144 -15.57 9.32 -1.29
N ALA A 145 -14.27 9.62 -1.19
CA ALA A 145 -13.32 9.52 -2.30
C ALA A 145 -11.91 9.12 -1.85
N ASP A 146 -11.05 8.76 -2.81
CA ASP A 146 -9.61 8.70 -2.59
C ASP A 146 -8.91 10.01 -3.05
N LEU A 147 -7.70 10.24 -2.55
CA LEU A 147 -6.92 11.45 -2.84
C LEU A 147 -6.57 11.59 -4.33
N LEU A 148 -6.37 10.48 -5.06
CA LEU A 148 -6.02 10.56 -6.48
C LEU A 148 -7.20 11.09 -7.30
N GLU A 149 -8.43 10.66 -6.97
CA GLU A 149 -9.65 11.23 -7.52
C GLU A 149 -9.81 12.70 -7.13
N LEU A 150 -9.70 13.01 -5.84
CA LEU A 150 -9.98 14.36 -5.33
C LEU A 150 -8.94 15.40 -5.81
N ALA A 151 -7.67 15.02 -5.93
CA ALA A 151 -6.60 15.92 -6.35
C ALA A 151 -6.78 16.45 -7.78
N ARG A 152 -7.51 15.70 -8.64
CA ARG A 152 -7.85 16.09 -10.01
C ARG A 152 -8.95 17.16 -10.09
N LYS A 153 -9.78 17.30 -9.06
CA LYS A 153 -10.82 18.34 -9.03
C LYS A 153 -10.19 19.73 -8.97
N GLU A 154 -10.60 20.61 -9.87
CA GLU A 154 -10.16 22.01 -9.89
C GLU A 154 -10.62 22.79 -8.67
N SER A 155 -11.78 22.42 -8.13
CA SER A 155 -12.37 23.04 -6.93
C SER A 155 -11.65 22.70 -5.62
N LEU A 156 -10.73 21.74 -5.61
CA LEU A 156 -9.96 21.40 -4.41
C LEU A 156 -8.88 22.46 -4.15
N SER A 157 -9.16 23.34 -3.20
CA SER A 157 -8.30 24.46 -2.79
C SER A 157 -6.96 24.01 -2.19
N ASP A 158 -5.97 24.90 -2.23
CA ASP A 158 -4.66 24.67 -1.61
C ASP A 158 -4.75 24.41 -0.10
N ALA A 159 -5.69 25.07 0.58
CA ALA A 159 -5.94 24.85 2.00
C ALA A 159 -6.45 23.43 2.26
N ALA A 160 -7.39 22.94 1.44
CA ALA A 160 -7.89 21.57 1.52
C ALA A 160 -6.79 20.54 1.19
N ARG A 161 -5.97 20.79 0.15
CA ARG A 161 -4.80 19.96 -0.18
C ARG A 161 -3.84 19.83 0.99
N LYS A 162 -3.45 20.94 1.61
CA LYS A 162 -2.56 20.97 2.78
C LYS A 162 -3.17 20.24 3.98
N ARG A 163 -4.47 20.43 4.22
CA ARG A 163 -5.19 19.70 5.28
C ARG A 163 -5.14 18.19 5.05
N ILE A 164 -5.43 17.73 3.83
CA ILE A 164 -5.40 16.29 3.50
C ILE A 164 -3.99 15.72 3.69
N LEU A 165 -2.95 16.41 3.21
CA LEU A 165 -1.58 15.96 3.39
C LEU A 165 -1.17 15.91 4.86
N ARG A 166 -1.48 16.96 5.65
CA ARG A 166 -1.16 16.98 7.09
C ARG A 166 -1.84 15.84 7.83
N ASP A 167 -3.14 15.64 7.61
CA ASP A 167 -3.92 14.62 8.31
C ASP A 167 -3.47 13.20 7.87
N SER A 168 -3.10 13.02 6.59
CA SER A 168 -2.48 11.77 6.11
C SER A 168 -1.13 11.51 6.78
N LEU A 169 -0.27 12.52 6.90
CA LEU A 169 1.04 12.39 7.55
C LEU A 169 0.89 12.01 9.03
N ALA A 170 -0.13 12.55 9.72
CA ALA A 170 -0.44 12.17 11.09
C ALA A 170 -0.84 10.69 11.21
N GLY A 171 -1.64 10.17 10.27
CA GLY A 171 -1.94 8.74 10.19
C GLY A 171 -0.67 7.90 9.96
N LEU A 172 0.20 8.32 9.04
CA LEU A 172 1.44 7.62 8.75
C LEU A 172 2.38 7.60 9.96
N ALA A 173 2.49 8.72 10.68
CA ALA A 173 3.24 8.79 11.93
C ALA A 173 2.69 7.81 12.97
N GLY A 174 1.36 7.68 13.10
CA GLY A 174 0.74 6.70 14.00
C GLY A 174 1.11 5.24 13.69
N LEU A 175 1.30 4.88 12.41
CA LEU A 175 1.85 3.57 12.04
C LEU A 175 3.31 3.43 12.44
N HIS A 176 4.10 4.47 12.17
CA HIS A 176 5.55 4.48 12.42
C HIS A 176 5.88 4.42 13.92
N ASP A 177 5.05 5.04 14.77
CA ASP A 177 5.17 4.95 16.24
C ASP A 177 5.02 3.51 16.76
N GLN A 178 4.31 2.65 16.02
CA GLN A 178 4.17 1.21 16.29
C GLN A 178 5.16 0.35 15.50
N ASN A 179 6.15 0.98 14.83
CA ASN A 179 7.10 0.36 13.93
C ASN A 179 6.46 -0.45 12.79
N ILE A 180 5.31 0.02 12.29
CA ILE A 180 4.59 -0.58 11.18
C ILE A 180 4.94 0.17 9.90
N LEU A 181 5.53 -0.56 8.95
CA LEU A 181 5.71 -0.10 7.59
C LEU A 181 4.38 -0.25 6.84
N HIS A 182 3.85 0.82 6.24
CA HIS A 182 2.63 0.75 5.43
C HIS A 182 2.89 -0.01 4.12
N SER A 183 3.95 0.34 3.39
CA SER A 183 4.36 -0.26 2.10
C SER A 183 3.28 -0.31 1.01
N GLY A 184 2.14 0.36 1.24
CA GLY A 184 0.95 0.27 0.42
C GLY A 184 1.00 1.17 -0.80
N LYS A 185 -0.14 1.27 -1.48
CA LYS A 185 -0.29 2.00 -2.73
C LYS A 185 -0.77 3.43 -2.48
N LEU A 186 -0.01 4.22 -1.73
CA LEU A 186 -0.21 5.68 -1.73
C LEU A 186 -0.10 6.20 -3.18
N PRO A 187 -0.90 7.21 -3.59
CA PRO A 187 -1.93 7.93 -2.83
C PRO A 187 -3.31 7.25 -2.82
N ASN A 188 -3.54 6.17 -3.57
CA ASN A 188 -4.86 5.55 -3.74
C ASN A 188 -5.48 5.04 -2.43
N ASN A 189 -4.64 4.86 -1.40
CA ASN A 189 -5.04 4.42 -0.08
C ASN A 189 -5.19 5.57 0.93
N ILE A 190 -5.14 6.84 0.48
CA ILE A 190 -5.57 7.99 1.28
C ILE A 190 -7.01 8.29 0.92
N PHE A 191 -7.91 8.08 1.88
CA PHE A 191 -9.34 8.29 1.71
C PHE A 191 -9.76 9.59 2.38
N VAL A 192 -10.72 10.29 1.77
CA VAL A 192 -11.21 11.57 2.21
C VAL A 192 -12.73 11.54 2.24
N ASP A 193 -13.28 11.92 3.39
CA ASP A 193 -14.69 12.24 3.51
C ASP A 193 -14.85 13.76 3.47
N TYR A 194 -15.82 14.24 2.72
CA TYR A 194 -15.98 15.66 2.45
C TYR A 194 -17.42 16.00 2.08
N ASP A 195 -17.81 17.23 2.36
CA ASP A 195 -19.02 17.84 1.82
C ASP A 195 -18.68 18.70 0.61
N GLU A 196 -19.56 18.72 -0.38
CA GLU A 196 -19.46 19.64 -1.53
C GLU A 196 -20.61 20.65 -1.44
N SER A 197 -20.26 21.91 -1.25
CA SER A 197 -21.25 23.00 -1.26
C SER A 197 -21.90 23.14 -2.65
N PRO A 198 -23.07 23.80 -2.77
CA PRO A 198 -23.69 24.07 -4.06
C PRO A 198 -22.79 24.85 -5.04
N SER A 199 -21.84 25.63 -4.53
CA SER A 199 -20.81 26.33 -5.32
C SER A 199 -19.61 25.45 -5.73
N GLY A 200 -19.65 24.15 -5.44
CA GLY A 200 -18.59 23.19 -5.76
C GLY A 200 -17.38 23.22 -4.82
N VAL A 201 -17.42 24.04 -3.75
CA VAL A 201 -16.34 24.11 -2.76
C VAL A 201 -16.38 22.85 -1.89
N ILE A 202 -15.22 22.20 -1.80
CA ILE A 202 -15.00 20.98 -1.03
C ILE A 202 -14.59 21.34 0.40
N ASP A 203 -15.38 20.90 1.38
CA ASP A 203 -15.05 20.97 2.81
C ASP A 203 -14.69 19.57 3.34
N VAL A 204 -13.40 19.38 3.64
CA VAL A 204 -12.86 18.12 4.13
C VAL A 204 -13.38 17.85 5.54
N LYS A 205 -13.95 16.67 5.80
CA LYS A 205 -14.42 16.26 7.12
C LYS A 205 -13.43 15.34 7.81
N ALA A 206 -12.99 14.29 7.11
CA ALA A 206 -12.07 13.30 7.62
C ALA A 206 -11.09 12.86 6.54
N VAL A 207 -9.91 12.45 6.97
CA VAL A 207 -8.84 11.94 6.12
C VAL A 207 -8.23 10.75 6.82
N GLN A 208 -8.18 9.62 6.12
CA GLN A 208 -7.68 8.37 6.68
C GLN A 208 -6.81 7.60 5.68
N ILE A 209 -5.67 7.07 6.16
CA ILE A 209 -4.90 6.07 5.43
C ILE A 209 -5.55 4.70 5.64
N GLY A 210 -5.86 4.00 4.56
CA GLY A 210 -6.40 2.64 4.60
C GLY A 210 -5.47 1.60 3.98
N ASP A 211 -6.03 0.41 3.71
CA ASP A 211 -5.31 -0.74 3.15
C ASP A 211 -4.14 -1.17 4.07
N LEU A 212 -4.38 -1.12 5.38
CA LEU A 212 -3.38 -1.40 6.42
C LEU A 212 -2.96 -2.87 6.42
N GLU A 213 -3.76 -3.75 5.84
CA GLU A 213 -3.45 -5.16 5.64
C GLU A 213 -2.28 -5.41 4.69
N MET A 214 -1.88 -4.39 3.90
CA MET A 214 -0.65 -4.43 3.12
C MET A 214 0.58 -4.08 3.96
N GLY A 215 0.38 -3.60 5.19
CA GLY A 215 1.43 -3.21 6.11
C GLY A 215 2.11 -4.39 6.80
N CYS A 216 3.29 -4.11 7.34
CA CYS A 216 4.11 -5.09 8.05
C CYS A 216 4.71 -4.46 9.30
N ALA A 217 4.51 -5.11 10.44
CA ALA A 217 5.26 -4.79 11.65
C ALA A 217 6.73 -5.14 11.43
N ILE A 218 7.61 -4.15 11.54
CA ILE A 218 9.04 -4.33 11.40
C ILE A 218 9.60 -4.56 12.81
N PRO A 219 10.33 -5.64 13.09
CA PRO A 219 11.03 -5.72 14.36
C PRO A 219 12.21 -4.74 14.41
N PRO A 220 12.56 -4.19 15.58
CA PRO A 220 13.69 -3.27 15.71
C PRO A 220 14.98 -3.81 15.10
N GLY A 221 15.68 -2.98 14.31
CA GLY A 221 16.94 -3.35 13.66
C GLY A 221 16.81 -4.30 12.46
N LEU A 222 15.59 -4.60 12.02
CA LEU A 222 15.33 -5.39 10.81
C LEU A 222 14.75 -4.53 9.69
N ASN A 223 14.74 -5.09 8.48
CA ASN A 223 14.21 -4.45 7.27
C ASN A 223 13.44 -5.50 6.45
N VAL A 224 12.45 -5.04 5.67
CA VAL A 224 11.82 -5.86 4.62
C VAL A 224 12.72 -5.85 3.39
N ARG A 225 12.85 -6.99 2.71
CA ARG A 225 13.69 -7.12 1.51
C ARG A 225 13.07 -8.07 0.50
N GLY A 226 13.50 -8.00 -0.75
CA GLY A 226 13.28 -9.05 -1.74
C GLY A 226 11.89 -9.04 -2.39
N ALA A 227 11.03 -8.12 -1.96
CA ALA A 227 9.75 -7.83 -2.58
C ALA A 227 9.75 -6.39 -3.13
N ARG A 228 9.10 -6.21 -4.27
CA ARG A 228 8.80 -4.87 -4.84
C ARG A 228 7.41 -4.44 -4.41
N LEU A 229 7.29 -4.04 -3.14
CA LEU A 229 6.01 -3.65 -2.54
C LEU A 229 5.55 -2.25 -2.99
N GLY A 230 4.26 -1.97 -2.87
CA GLY A 230 3.69 -0.67 -3.26
C GLY A 230 3.52 -0.47 -4.77
N ASN A 231 2.95 0.67 -5.14
CA ASN A 231 2.73 1.06 -6.54
C ASN A 231 4.04 1.59 -7.15
N PRO A 232 4.50 1.07 -8.31
CA PRO A 232 5.75 1.50 -8.96
C PRO A 232 5.89 3.00 -9.21
N MET A 233 4.80 3.76 -9.32
CA MET A 233 4.84 5.21 -9.56
C MET A 233 5.22 6.02 -8.32
N TRP A 234 5.08 5.42 -7.13
CA TRP A 234 5.19 6.08 -5.84
C TRP A 234 6.25 5.46 -4.95
N ARG A 235 6.98 4.47 -5.46
CA ARG A 235 7.86 3.62 -4.67
C ARG A 235 9.22 4.29 -4.45
N SER A 236 9.82 4.06 -3.30
CA SER A 236 11.18 4.51 -3.01
C SER A 236 12.24 3.77 -3.85
N PRO A 237 13.45 4.34 -4.02
CA PRO A 237 14.51 3.72 -4.81
C PRO A 237 14.88 2.31 -4.30
N GLU A 238 15.01 2.14 -2.99
CA GLU A 238 15.30 0.85 -2.36
C GLU A 238 14.17 -0.16 -2.57
N ALA A 239 12.90 0.28 -2.51
CA ALA A 239 11.78 -0.59 -2.78
C ALA A 239 11.73 -0.99 -4.28
N HIS A 240 12.12 -0.12 -5.21
CA HIS A 240 12.30 -0.48 -6.63
C HIS A 240 13.41 -1.52 -6.83
N ALA A 241 14.51 -1.36 -6.10
CA ALA A 241 15.65 -2.25 -6.13
C ALA A 241 15.41 -3.59 -5.39
N ALA A 242 14.25 -3.79 -4.75
CA ALA A 242 14.01 -4.86 -3.80
C ALA A 242 15.10 -4.93 -2.69
N GLY A 243 15.61 -3.75 -2.35
CA GLY A 243 16.58 -3.49 -1.30
C GLY A 243 15.96 -3.53 0.10
N HIS A 244 16.66 -2.96 1.07
CA HIS A 244 16.22 -2.91 2.47
C HIS A 244 15.21 -1.80 2.67
N MET A 245 13.93 -2.15 2.67
CA MET A 245 12.83 -1.24 2.96
C MET A 245 12.59 -1.14 4.47
N ASN A 246 12.29 0.08 4.92
CA ASN A 246 11.90 0.38 6.28
C ASN A 246 11.02 1.65 6.30
N LEU A 247 10.64 2.16 7.46
CA LEU A 247 9.76 3.34 7.61
C LEU A 247 10.12 4.54 6.70
N PRO A 248 11.42 4.86 6.44
CA PRO A 248 11.78 5.92 5.49
C PRO A 248 11.28 5.71 4.06
N SER A 249 11.03 4.46 3.64
CA SER A 249 10.44 4.15 2.34
C SER A 249 9.03 4.75 2.22
N ASP A 250 8.21 4.69 3.28
CA ASP A 250 6.90 5.34 3.30
C ASP A 250 7.02 6.86 3.25
N VAL A 251 8.00 7.43 3.96
CA VAL A 251 8.26 8.89 3.97
C VAL A 251 8.63 9.38 2.56
N PHE A 252 9.47 8.62 1.84
CA PHE A 252 9.79 8.93 0.44
C PHE A 252 8.53 8.87 -0.44
N SER A 253 7.75 7.79 -0.34
CA SER A 253 6.50 7.64 -1.07
C SER A 253 5.52 8.78 -0.80
N PHE A 254 5.40 9.18 0.47
CA PHE A 254 4.57 10.29 0.89
C PHE A 254 5.08 11.65 0.34
N GLY A 255 6.40 11.83 0.23
CA GLY A 255 6.98 12.99 -0.44
C GLY A 255 6.53 13.13 -1.91
N LEU A 256 6.46 12.02 -2.64
CA LEU A 256 5.93 12.02 -4.01
C LEU A 256 4.44 12.38 -4.04
N VAL A 257 3.66 11.88 -3.08
CA VAL A 257 2.24 12.25 -2.92
C VAL A 257 2.10 13.75 -2.68
N CYS A 258 2.89 14.35 -1.79
CA CYS A 258 2.88 15.79 -1.55
C CYS A 258 3.11 16.58 -2.84
N ILE A 259 4.10 16.18 -3.64
CA ILE A 259 4.41 16.85 -4.91
C ILE A 259 3.23 16.72 -5.88
N TYR A 260 2.68 15.51 -6.04
CA TYR A 260 1.54 15.30 -6.92
C TYR A 260 0.30 16.07 -6.45
N THR A 261 -0.02 16.04 -5.16
CA THR A 261 -1.20 16.71 -4.63
C THR A 261 -1.08 18.22 -4.78
N MET A 262 0.10 18.81 -4.62
CA MET A 262 0.28 20.26 -4.76
C MET A 262 0.43 20.72 -6.22
N LEU A 263 1.12 19.95 -7.06
CA LEU A 263 1.49 20.37 -8.42
C LEU A 263 0.71 19.67 -9.54
N ARG A 264 -0.06 18.62 -9.21
CA ARG A 264 -0.72 17.70 -10.15
C ARG A 264 0.24 17.09 -11.18
N ARG A 265 1.51 16.92 -10.80
CA ARG A 265 2.57 16.37 -11.66
C ARG A 265 3.17 15.12 -11.06
N ILE A 266 3.29 14.09 -11.89
CA ILE A 266 4.06 12.90 -11.57
C ILE A 266 5.52 13.18 -11.92
N VAL A 267 6.40 13.15 -10.93
CA VAL A 267 7.82 13.49 -11.13
C VAL A 267 8.65 12.28 -11.57
N LEU A 268 8.25 11.08 -11.14
CA LEU A 268 8.99 9.84 -11.36
C LEU A 268 8.19 8.84 -12.21
N GLY A 269 7.62 9.32 -13.32
CA GLY A 269 6.84 8.48 -14.22
C GLY A 269 7.67 7.35 -14.84
N ILE A 270 7.07 6.15 -14.87
CA ILE A 270 7.54 5.06 -15.74
C ILE A 270 7.10 5.44 -17.15
N VAL A 271 8.10 5.67 -18.00
CA VAL A 271 7.88 5.90 -19.43
C VAL A 271 8.00 4.53 -20.09
N ASP A 272 6.92 4.02 -20.67
CA ASP A 272 6.98 2.85 -21.55
C ASP A 272 7.88 3.18 -22.77
N GLU A 273 8.42 2.17 -23.47
CA GLU A 273 9.31 2.38 -24.63
C GLU A 273 8.70 3.27 -25.74
N ASP A 274 7.37 3.46 -25.73
CA ASP A 274 6.62 4.31 -26.66
C ASP A 274 6.38 5.76 -26.18
N GLY A 275 6.95 6.18 -25.04
CA GLY A 275 6.85 7.57 -24.60
C GLY A 275 5.48 8.01 -24.06
N ILE A 276 4.55 7.08 -23.81
CA ILE A 276 3.22 7.39 -23.29
C ILE A 276 3.24 7.36 -21.75
N GLU A 277 2.87 8.48 -21.13
CA GLU A 277 2.48 8.54 -19.71
C GLU A 277 1.18 7.75 -19.52
N LYS A 278 1.27 6.42 -19.38
CA LYS A 278 0.12 5.63 -18.95
C LYS A 278 -0.11 5.85 -17.45
N ILE A 279 -1.09 6.70 -17.12
CA ILE A 279 -1.79 6.58 -15.84
C ILE A 279 -2.75 5.40 -16.00
N ASP A 280 -2.23 4.17 -15.97
CA ASP A 280 -3.08 2.99 -16.05
C ASP A 280 -3.49 2.55 -14.63
N VAL A 281 -4.79 2.72 -14.36
CA VAL A 281 -5.47 2.33 -13.12
C VAL A 281 -5.91 0.88 -13.25
N GLY A 282 -4.96 -0.03 -13.47
CA GLY A 282 -5.29 -1.45 -13.60
C GLY A 282 -4.24 -2.24 -14.35
N ALA A 283 -3.66 -3.22 -13.65
CA ALA A 283 -2.84 -4.31 -14.17
C ALA A 283 -1.54 -3.92 -14.89
N VAL A 284 -0.39 -4.27 -14.30
CA VAL A 284 0.77 -4.67 -15.10
C VAL A 284 1.54 -5.78 -14.38
N GLU A 285 1.38 -7.01 -14.87
CA GLU A 285 2.43 -8.03 -14.79
C GLU A 285 3.55 -7.68 -15.77
N GLY A 286 4.79 -7.89 -15.32
CA GLY A 286 5.92 -8.19 -16.20
C GLY A 286 6.37 -7.11 -17.19
N LEU A 287 7.23 -6.19 -16.75
CA LEU A 287 8.21 -5.56 -17.64
C LEU A 287 9.57 -5.42 -16.95
N GLY A 288 10.60 -5.84 -17.69
CA GLY A 288 12.01 -5.90 -17.30
C GLY A 288 12.70 -4.53 -17.27
N PHE A 289 13.92 -4.55 -16.73
CA PHE A 289 14.96 -3.52 -16.70
C PHE A 289 14.50 -2.06 -16.53
N SER A 290 14.62 -1.55 -15.31
CA SER A 290 14.10 -0.23 -14.95
C SER A 290 15.01 0.91 -15.49
N PRO A 291 14.45 1.96 -16.13
CA PRO A 291 15.17 3.16 -16.64
C PRO A 291 15.80 4.08 -15.58
N TRP A 292 15.89 3.61 -14.33
CA TRP A 292 16.14 4.46 -13.16
C TRP A 292 17.62 4.81 -12.95
N THR A 293 18.54 4.01 -13.47
CA THR A 293 19.98 4.31 -13.40
C THR A 293 20.36 5.59 -14.15
N CYS A 294 19.57 6.03 -15.14
CA CYS A 294 19.93 7.17 -15.98
C CYS A 294 19.41 8.53 -15.46
N LYS A 295 18.25 8.60 -14.77
CA LYS A 295 17.66 9.89 -14.36
C LYS A 295 18.30 10.48 -13.10
N PHE A 296 18.76 9.66 -12.15
CA PHE A 296 19.36 10.18 -10.92
C PHE A 296 20.78 10.73 -11.11
N ALA A 297 21.50 10.31 -12.15
CA ALA A 297 22.83 10.84 -12.47
C ALA A 297 22.80 12.25 -13.09
N SER A 298 21.67 12.70 -13.65
CA SER A 298 21.55 13.96 -14.39
C SER A 298 20.84 15.09 -13.62
N CYS A 299 20.09 14.77 -12.57
CA CYS A 299 19.41 15.77 -11.77
C CYS A 299 20.32 16.29 -10.64
N GLY A 300 21.06 17.37 -10.91
CA GLY A 300 21.71 18.19 -9.89
C GLY A 300 20.68 18.88 -8.98
N PHE A 301 20.06 18.11 -8.08
CA PHE A 301 19.15 18.60 -7.05
C PHE A 301 19.93 19.54 -6.11
N ARG A 302 19.69 20.85 -6.22
CA ARG A 302 20.07 21.79 -5.17
C ARG A 302 19.07 21.65 -4.03
N GLU A 303 19.54 21.11 -2.91
CA GLU A 303 18.81 20.70 -1.69
C GLU A 303 18.01 21.83 -0.99
N ASP A 304 18.13 23.09 -1.42
CA ASP A 304 17.85 24.23 -0.55
C ASP A 304 16.63 25.09 -0.93
N ALA A 305 15.95 24.84 -2.06
CA ALA A 305 14.93 25.76 -2.57
C ALA A 305 13.47 25.37 -2.23
N MET A 306 13.14 24.09 -2.11
CA MET A 306 11.73 23.66 -1.98
C MET A 306 11.20 23.62 -0.53
N LEU A 307 12.06 23.37 0.46
CA LEU A 307 11.65 23.15 1.86
C LEU A 307 11.30 24.45 2.62
N ARG A 308 11.73 25.62 2.13
CA ARG A 308 11.46 26.92 2.79
C ARG A 308 10.03 27.43 2.57
N ASN A 309 9.34 27.01 1.50
CA ASN A 309 8.00 27.50 1.18
C ASN A 309 6.84 26.62 1.69
N SER A 310 7.13 25.43 2.23
CA SER A 310 6.10 24.49 2.71
C SER A 310 5.88 24.52 4.22
N GLY A 311 6.78 25.13 5.00
CA GLY A 311 6.68 25.13 6.48
C GLY A 311 6.78 23.74 7.12
N ILE A 312 7.19 22.72 6.36
CA ILE A 312 7.31 21.33 6.80
C ILE A 312 8.80 20.99 6.85
N SER A 313 9.36 20.79 8.04
CA SER A 313 10.73 20.29 8.20
C SER A 313 10.73 18.76 8.18
N ILE A 314 11.18 18.14 7.09
CA ILE A 314 11.52 16.71 7.05
C ILE A 314 13.06 16.63 7.07
N PRO A 315 13.69 15.88 7.98
CA PRO A 315 15.16 15.80 8.06
C PRO A 315 15.78 15.25 6.75
N CYS A 316 16.65 16.02 6.10
CA CYS A 316 17.32 15.70 4.82
C CYS A 316 18.25 14.46 4.86
N GLN A 317 18.47 13.83 6.01
CA GLN A 317 19.42 12.71 6.12
C GLN A 317 18.96 11.41 5.42
N ALA A 318 17.69 11.31 5.01
CA ALA A 318 17.16 10.12 4.33
C ALA A 318 17.70 9.90 2.90
N PHE A 319 18.40 10.87 2.29
CA PHE A 319 18.77 10.80 0.87
C PHE A 319 20.16 10.19 0.58
N SER A 320 21.05 10.01 1.57
CA SER A 320 22.48 9.74 1.27
C SER A 320 22.98 8.30 1.37
N CYS A 321 22.19 7.32 1.85
CA CYS A 321 22.70 5.97 2.13
C CYS A 321 21.86 4.88 1.47
N SER A 322 22.27 4.35 0.30
CA SER A 322 21.95 2.97 -0.11
C SER A 322 22.69 2.53 -1.39
N PHE A 323 23.89 1.96 -1.25
CA PHE A 323 24.47 1.08 -2.27
C PHE A 323 25.24 -0.07 -1.61
N SER A 324 24.65 -1.27 -1.56
CA SER A 324 25.37 -2.55 -1.49
C SER A 324 24.40 -3.72 -1.75
N THR A 325 24.64 -4.50 -2.81
CA THR A 325 23.79 -5.60 -3.28
C THR A 325 24.28 -6.96 -2.77
N ARG A 326 23.37 -7.83 -2.30
CA ARG A 326 23.58 -9.30 -2.16
C ARG A 326 22.27 -10.02 -1.81
N THR A 327 21.71 -10.77 -2.74
CA THR A 327 20.40 -11.43 -2.73
C THR A 327 20.31 -12.68 -1.82
N ARG A 328 19.42 -12.62 -0.82
CA ARG A 328 18.65 -13.74 -0.24
C ARG A 328 17.57 -13.14 0.68
N LEU A 329 16.35 -13.69 0.67
CA LEU A 329 15.25 -13.28 1.55
C LEU A 329 15.56 -13.80 2.96
N ASP A 330 16.27 -12.99 3.74
CA ASP A 330 16.55 -13.22 5.15
C ASP A 330 16.35 -11.89 5.88
N PHE A 331 15.71 -11.92 7.05
CA PHE A 331 15.78 -10.80 7.99
C PHE A 331 17.26 -10.63 8.36
N LEU A 332 17.86 -9.51 7.96
CA LEU A 332 19.24 -9.20 8.26
C LEU A 332 19.31 -8.02 9.24
N PRO A 333 20.20 -8.08 10.24
CA PRO A 333 20.42 -6.97 11.14
C PRO A 333 20.93 -5.75 10.35
N THR A 334 20.47 -4.56 10.76
CA THR A 334 21.03 -3.29 10.33
C THR A 334 22.53 -3.25 10.60
N ALA A 335 23.34 -2.84 9.61
CA ALA A 335 24.74 -2.53 9.86
C ALA A 335 24.83 -1.40 10.91
N PRO A 336 25.70 -1.50 11.93
CA PRO A 336 25.86 -0.44 12.89
C PRO A 336 26.37 0.83 12.21
N THR A 337 25.84 1.97 12.62
CA THR A 337 26.39 3.28 12.31
C THR A 337 27.87 3.32 12.73
N PRO A 338 28.79 3.84 11.90
CA PRO A 338 30.17 4.00 12.33
C PRO A 338 30.18 5.04 13.46
N SER A 339 30.51 4.58 14.68
CA SER A 339 30.92 5.46 15.77
C SER A 339 32.06 6.34 15.29
N GLN A 340 31.98 7.65 15.55
CA GLN A 340 33.06 8.62 15.29
C GLN A 340 34.41 8.06 15.76
N GLN A 341 35.25 7.64 14.81
CA GLN A 341 36.66 7.38 15.08
C GLN A 341 37.39 8.72 14.97
N HIS A 342 37.89 9.18 16.12
CA HIS A 342 38.89 10.24 16.18
C HIS A 342 40.10 9.86 15.30
N TRP A 343 40.45 10.75 14.37
CA TRP A 343 41.71 10.72 13.67
C TRP A 343 42.86 11.07 14.64
N PRO A 344 43.97 10.30 14.70
CA PRO A 344 45.14 10.76 15.41
C PRO A 344 45.89 11.78 14.53
N HIS A 345 46.09 12.97 15.08
CA HIS A 345 47.05 13.93 14.55
C HIS A 345 48.45 13.29 14.55
N ARG A 346 49.10 13.23 13.38
CA ARG A 346 50.55 13.03 13.28
C ARG A 346 51.22 14.39 13.42
N ASN A 347 52.16 14.48 14.35
CA ASN A 347 53.32 15.38 14.26
C ASN A 347 54.33 14.82 13.26
#